data_AF-A0A351JNZ9-F1
#
_entry.id   AF-A0A351JNZ9-F1
#
_cell.length_a   1.000
_cell.length_b   1.000
_cell.length_c   1.000
_cell.angle_alpha   90.00
_cell.angle_beta   90.00
_cell.angle_gamma   90.00
#
_symmetry.space_group_name_H-M   'P 1'
#
loop_
_entity.id
_entity.type
_entity.pdbx_description
1 polymer ?
#
loop_
_entity_poly.entity_id
_entity_poly.type
_entity_poly.pdbx_seq_one_letter_code
_entity_poly.pdbx_strand_id
1 'polypeptide(L)'
;MTEEWEIPLPGEEERAGPTPRPGRWWVALVVLAVAGAFLANLFPGFLPRERVGSGTGFVIAEGGYVLTAAHVVAGATEITVRGDRRWLRAITVATSTERDLALLRVEEPLPMPVAVVARDRPKLGEVVTVVGHPARSARPIVLSTHVAGVRWSAAGPEGTVLRDLIATQDPFQPGYSGAPLVNAFGEVVGVVAGNLTRTGGLTYGFAVSIQRATAWLAGHGVRFLFRQPSAPLSETELADLIGASVVQVQARTPTGGGS
;
A
#
# COMPACT_ATOMS: atom_id res chain seq x y z
N MET A 1 23.61 -71.23 -55.65
CA MET A 1 24.48 -70.23 -54.99
C MET A 1 23.63 -69.00 -54.79
N THR A 2 23.50 -68.56 -53.54
CA THR A 2 22.61 -67.48 -53.09
C THR A 2 23.27 -66.86 -51.85
N GLU A 3 23.46 -65.55 -51.85
CA GLU A 3 24.20 -64.82 -50.81
C GLU A 3 23.29 -64.32 -49.67
N GLU A 4 23.87 -63.64 -48.68
CA GLU A 4 23.43 -63.65 -47.28
C GLU A 4 23.21 -62.22 -46.69
N TRP A 5 21.97 -61.93 -46.27
CA TRP A 5 21.47 -60.80 -45.45
C TRP A 5 20.10 -61.28 -44.85
N GLU A 6 19.48 -60.80 -43.77
CA GLU A 6 19.68 -59.77 -42.70
C GLU A 6 18.79 -60.25 -41.49
N ILE A 7 18.63 -59.71 -40.27
CA ILE A 7 18.94 -58.46 -39.53
C ILE A 7 19.29 -58.88 -38.07
N PRO A 8 20.20 -58.21 -37.31
CA PRO A 8 20.44 -58.53 -35.90
C PRO A 8 19.29 -58.13 -34.97
N LEU A 9 18.93 -58.99 -34.02
CA LEU A 9 17.97 -58.70 -32.95
C LEU A 9 18.66 -58.03 -31.75
N PRO A 10 18.10 -56.95 -31.16
CA PRO A 10 18.65 -56.33 -29.96
C PRO A 10 18.43 -57.20 -28.72
N GLY A 11 19.47 -57.32 -27.89
CA GLY A 11 19.40 -57.98 -26.58
C GLY A 11 19.32 -56.98 -25.42
N GLU A 12 19.13 -57.54 -24.22
CA GLU A 12 19.23 -56.90 -22.90
C GLU A 12 18.19 -55.79 -22.59
N GLU A 13 17.08 -56.19 -21.94
CA GLU A 13 16.27 -55.26 -21.14
C GLU A 13 17.09 -54.71 -19.97
N GLU A 14 17.25 -53.40 -19.92
CA GLU A 14 17.89 -52.69 -18.81
C GLU A 14 17.07 -52.89 -17.51
N ARG A 15 17.56 -53.75 -16.61
CA ARG A 15 16.88 -54.06 -15.35
C ARG A 15 16.90 -52.86 -14.40
N ALA A 16 15.86 -52.04 -14.49
CA ALA A 16 15.64 -50.90 -13.59
C ALA A 16 15.77 -51.30 -12.12
N GLY A 17 16.73 -50.68 -11.42
CA GLY A 17 16.90 -50.86 -9.97
C GLY A 17 15.67 -50.40 -9.18
N PRO A 18 15.46 -50.91 -7.96
CA PRO A 18 14.28 -50.57 -7.16
C PRO A 18 14.24 -49.07 -6.86
N THR A 19 13.19 -48.39 -7.33
CA THR A 19 13.00 -46.96 -7.09
C THR A 19 12.94 -46.68 -5.58
N PRO A 20 13.63 -45.64 -5.08
CA PRO A 20 13.68 -45.37 -3.66
C PRO A 20 12.30 -44.94 -3.17
N ARG A 21 11.60 -45.83 -2.45
CA ARG A 21 10.34 -45.52 -1.76
C ARG A 21 10.60 -44.35 -0.80
N PRO A 22 10.00 -43.17 -1.00
CA PRO A 22 10.33 -42.02 -0.17
C PRO A 22 9.91 -42.27 1.28
N GLY A 23 10.73 -41.79 2.21
CA GLY A 23 10.60 -42.14 3.62
C GLY A 23 9.29 -41.65 4.25
N ARG A 24 8.82 -42.36 5.29
CA ARG A 24 7.58 -42.09 6.04
C ARG A 24 7.48 -40.67 6.64
N TRP A 25 8.55 -39.88 6.57
CA TRP A 25 8.63 -38.47 6.93
C TRP A 25 7.56 -37.61 6.22
N TRP A 26 7.18 -37.89 4.96
CA TRP A 26 6.06 -37.16 4.33
C TRP A 26 4.73 -37.41 5.05
N VAL A 27 4.55 -38.59 5.65
CA VAL A 27 3.30 -38.96 6.32
C VAL A 27 3.17 -38.17 7.61
N ALA A 28 4.27 -37.99 8.33
CA ALA A 28 4.32 -37.10 9.49
C ALA A 28 3.98 -35.64 9.12
N LEU A 29 4.52 -35.12 8.02
CA LEU A 29 4.22 -33.76 7.55
C LEU A 29 2.75 -33.58 7.15
N VAL A 30 2.16 -34.54 6.41
CA VAL A 30 0.74 -34.51 6.04
C VAL A 30 -0.16 -34.64 7.27
N VAL A 31 0.16 -35.54 8.20
CA VAL A 31 -0.59 -35.70 9.46
C VAL A 31 -0.51 -34.43 10.32
N LEU A 32 0.65 -33.77 10.40
CA LEU A 32 0.80 -32.50 11.10
C LEU A 32 -0.02 -31.38 10.45
N ALA A 33 -0.02 -31.28 9.12
CA ALA A 33 -0.82 -30.28 8.39
C ALA A 33 -2.33 -30.50 8.57
N VAL A 34 -2.80 -31.75 8.45
CA VAL A 34 -4.21 -32.12 8.67
C VAL A 34 -4.62 -31.90 10.13
N ALA A 35 -3.77 -32.28 11.10
CA ALA A 35 -4.03 -32.03 12.52
C ALA A 35 -4.13 -30.53 12.83
N GLY A 36 -3.22 -29.70 12.28
CA GLY A 36 -3.25 -28.25 12.43
C GLY A 36 -4.53 -27.62 11.86
N ALA A 37 -4.97 -28.05 10.68
CA ALA A 37 -6.23 -27.62 10.09
C ALA A 37 -7.46 -28.07 10.93
N PHE A 38 -7.43 -29.28 11.48
CA PHE A 38 -8.51 -29.80 12.32
C PHE A 38 -8.61 -29.06 13.67
N LEU A 39 -7.47 -28.80 14.32
CA LEU A 39 -7.38 -27.98 15.54
C LEU A 39 -7.85 -26.54 15.32
N ALA A 40 -7.48 -25.92 14.19
CA ALA A 40 -7.95 -24.57 13.84
C ALA A 40 -9.47 -24.49 13.64
N ASN A 41 -10.11 -25.58 13.22
CA ASN A 41 -11.56 -25.68 13.02
C ASN A 41 -12.30 -25.99 14.33
N LEU A 42 -11.72 -26.82 15.21
CA LEU A 42 -12.25 -27.11 16.55
C LEU A 42 -12.10 -25.94 17.53
N PHE A 43 -11.05 -25.12 17.38
CA PHE A 43 -10.74 -24.00 18.26
C PHE A 43 -10.56 -22.71 17.43
N PRO A 44 -11.64 -21.94 17.17
CA PRO A 44 -11.63 -20.74 16.31
C PRO A 44 -10.80 -19.55 16.82
N GLY A 45 -9.48 -19.72 16.87
CA GLY A 45 -8.48 -18.81 17.43
C GLY A 45 -7.14 -19.47 17.77
N PHE A 46 -7.03 -20.80 17.60
CA PHE A 46 -5.79 -21.57 17.84
C PHE A 46 -4.64 -21.22 16.89
N LEU A 47 -4.95 -20.76 15.68
CA LEU A 47 -3.98 -20.10 14.80
C LEU A 47 -4.07 -18.57 14.99
N PRO A 48 -2.93 -17.85 15.04
CA PRO A 48 -2.93 -16.40 15.09
C PRO A 48 -3.59 -15.83 13.83
N ARG A 49 -4.76 -15.17 14.00
CA ARG A 49 -5.50 -14.48 12.93
C ARG A 49 -4.79 -13.20 12.49
N GLU A 50 -3.74 -13.35 11.69
CA GLU A 50 -3.04 -12.25 11.02
C GLU A 50 -3.99 -11.15 10.54
N ARG A 51 -3.78 -9.93 11.05
CA ARG A 51 -4.61 -8.77 10.69
C ARG A 51 -3.99 -8.10 9.48
N VAL A 52 -4.67 -8.22 8.34
CA VAL A 52 -4.34 -7.44 7.15
C VAL A 52 -4.90 -6.03 7.32
N GLY A 53 -4.05 -5.07 7.65
CA GLY A 53 -4.31 -3.64 7.45
C GLY A 53 -4.32 -3.27 5.97
N SER A 54 -5.01 -2.20 5.60
CA SER A 54 -5.12 -1.76 4.20
C SER A 54 -5.37 -0.27 4.07
N GLY A 55 -4.64 0.38 3.18
CA GLY A 55 -4.78 1.80 2.86
C GLY A 55 -4.36 2.10 1.43
N THR A 56 -4.03 3.36 1.19
CA THR A 56 -3.53 3.89 -0.07
C THR A 56 -2.11 4.40 0.11
N GLY A 57 -1.32 4.42 -0.95
CA GLY A 57 -0.10 5.20 -1.05
C GLY A 57 0.05 5.75 -2.46
N PHE A 58 1.10 6.54 -2.70
CA PHE A 58 1.42 7.04 -4.03
C PHE A 58 2.92 7.17 -4.25
N VAL A 59 3.36 7.08 -5.51
CA VAL A 59 4.78 7.17 -5.87
C VAL A 59 5.26 8.61 -5.69
N ILE A 60 6.13 8.84 -4.71
CA ILE A 60 6.64 10.17 -4.32
C ILE A 60 8.00 10.49 -4.95
N ALA A 61 8.76 9.48 -5.37
CA ALA A 61 10.04 9.63 -6.06
C ALA A 61 10.40 8.39 -6.91
N GLU A 62 11.31 8.58 -7.86
CA GLU A 62 11.84 7.52 -8.72
C GLU A 62 12.54 6.41 -7.93
N GLY A 63 12.64 5.20 -8.50
CA GLY A 63 13.28 4.07 -7.83
C GLY A 63 12.39 3.32 -6.82
N GLY A 64 11.06 3.51 -6.92
CA GLY A 64 10.06 2.75 -6.19
C GLY A 64 9.70 3.32 -4.81
N TYR A 65 9.93 4.61 -4.54
CA TYR A 65 9.54 5.22 -3.27
C TYR A 65 8.05 5.56 -3.24
N VAL A 66 7.35 5.03 -2.23
CA VAL A 66 5.91 5.23 -2.01
C VAL A 66 5.69 5.93 -0.68
N LEU A 67 4.87 6.97 -0.66
CA LEU A 67 4.41 7.63 0.56
C LEU A 67 3.04 7.09 0.96
N THR A 68 2.83 6.82 2.25
CA THR A 68 1.55 6.43 2.85
C THR A 68 1.47 6.95 4.29
N ALA A 69 0.37 6.68 5.00
CA ALA A 69 0.20 7.06 6.40
C ALA A 69 0.90 6.06 7.35
N ALA A 70 1.43 6.53 8.47
CA ALA A 70 2.18 5.68 9.41
C ALA A 70 1.31 4.58 10.01
N HIS A 71 0.06 4.92 10.38
CA HIS A 71 -0.87 3.97 10.99
C HIS A 71 -1.30 2.83 10.03
N VAL A 72 -1.11 2.97 8.71
CA VAL A 72 -1.42 1.91 7.72
C VAL A 72 -0.42 0.77 7.80
N VAL A 73 0.83 1.04 8.21
CA VAL A 73 1.95 0.08 8.24
C VAL A 73 2.48 -0.20 9.66
N ALA A 74 1.82 0.32 10.69
CA ALA A 74 2.20 0.13 12.08
C ALA A 74 2.18 -1.36 12.49
N GLY A 75 3.29 -1.84 13.07
CA GLY A 75 3.43 -3.24 13.50
C GLY A 75 3.48 -4.28 12.38
N ALA A 76 3.66 -3.87 11.12
CA ALA A 76 3.63 -4.77 9.97
C ALA A 76 4.91 -5.62 9.85
N THR A 77 4.76 -6.93 9.69
CA THR A 77 5.85 -7.87 9.38
C THR A 77 6.00 -8.12 7.88
N GLU A 78 4.94 -7.90 7.10
CA GLU A 78 4.97 -7.87 5.64
C GLU A 78 4.19 -6.65 5.14
N ILE A 79 4.74 -5.91 4.18
CA ILE A 79 4.06 -4.83 3.48
C ILE A 79 4.11 -5.15 1.99
N THR A 80 2.96 -5.07 1.33
CA THR A 80 2.85 -5.22 -0.12
C THR A 80 2.07 -4.05 -0.72
N VAL A 81 2.44 -3.66 -1.94
CA VAL A 81 1.79 -2.60 -2.69
C VAL A 81 1.32 -3.10 -4.04
N ARG A 82 0.24 -2.51 -4.58
CA ARG A 82 -0.34 -2.88 -5.88
C ARG A 82 -0.88 -1.66 -6.60
N GLY A 83 -0.34 -1.37 -7.78
CA GLY A 83 -0.99 -0.53 -8.80
C GLY A 83 -1.98 -1.37 -9.62
N ASP A 84 -1.83 -1.41 -10.94
CA ASP A 84 -2.75 -2.20 -11.78
C ASP A 84 -2.52 -3.71 -11.74
N ARG A 85 -1.26 -4.17 -11.79
CA ARG A 85 -0.93 -5.53 -12.30
C ARG A 85 -0.80 -6.62 -11.23
N ARG A 86 0.08 -6.44 -10.24
CA ARG A 86 0.37 -7.44 -9.21
C ARG A 86 0.75 -6.78 -7.89
N TRP A 87 0.62 -7.55 -6.80
CA TRP A 87 1.25 -7.23 -5.53
C TRP A 87 2.77 -7.33 -5.68
N LEU A 88 3.48 -6.32 -5.18
CA LEU A 88 4.94 -6.27 -5.06
C LEU A 88 5.27 -6.06 -3.59
N ARG A 89 6.37 -6.67 -3.12
CA ARG A 89 6.83 -6.50 -1.73
C ARG A 89 7.51 -5.15 -1.54
N ALA A 90 7.30 -4.52 -0.39
CA ALA A 90 7.89 -3.25 -0.04
C ALA A 90 8.49 -3.28 1.38
N ILE A 91 9.54 -2.51 1.59
CA ILE A 91 10.20 -2.30 2.87
C ILE A 91 9.95 -0.89 3.40
N THR A 92 9.83 -0.74 4.71
CA THR A 92 9.79 0.57 5.37
C THR A 92 11.19 1.18 5.36
N VAL A 93 11.32 2.37 4.77
CA VAL A 93 12.56 3.16 4.78
C VAL A 93 12.59 4.11 5.97
N ALA A 94 11.46 4.75 6.27
CA ALA A 94 11.30 5.62 7.43
C ALA A 94 9.82 5.74 7.82
N THR A 95 9.54 5.89 9.11
CA THR A 95 8.19 6.13 9.65
C THR A 95 8.24 7.25 10.69
N SER A 96 7.17 8.04 10.80
CA SER A 96 7.04 9.07 11.82
C SER A 96 5.59 9.20 12.30
N THR A 97 5.29 8.60 13.46
CA THR A 97 3.95 8.67 14.11
C THR A 97 3.52 10.11 14.38
N GLU A 98 4.45 10.98 14.83
CA GLU A 98 4.22 12.42 15.04
C GLU A 98 3.81 13.18 13.76
N ARG A 99 4.05 12.61 12.58
CA ARG A 99 3.60 13.14 11.28
C ARG A 99 2.47 12.32 10.66
N ASP A 100 2.16 11.15 11.21
CA ASP A 100 1.42 10.06 10.56
C ASP A 100 1.86 9.77 9.11
N LEU A 101 3.18 9.69 8.87
CA LEU A 101 3.75 9.38 7.56
C LEU A 101 4.68 8.16 7.61
N ALA A 102 4.62 7.33 6.57
CA ALA A 102 5.59 6.28 6.29
C ALA A 102 6.08 6.37 4.84
N LEU A 103 7.41 6.31 4.68
CA LEU A 103 8.10 6.20 3.41
C LEU A 103 8.46 4.73 3.21
N LEU A 104 7.89 4.12 2.18
CA LEU A 104 8.17 2.77 1.73
C LEU A 104 9.08 2.79 0.50
N ARG A 105 9.78 1.68 0.26
CA ARG A 105 10.42 1.40 -1.02
C ARG A 105 10.04 0.00 -1.50
N VAL A 106 9.56 -0.09 -2.73
CA VAL A 106 9.26 -1.37 -3.39
C VAL A 106 10.57 -2.08 -3.73
N GLU A 107 10.65 -3.38 -3.45
CA GLU A 107 11.86 -4.19 -3.71
C GLU A 107 12.04 -4.50 -5.21
N GLU A 108 10.95 -4.46 -5.97
CA GLU A 108 10.90 -4.70 -7.41
C GLU A 108 10.66 -3.40 -8.21
N PRO A 109 11.02 -3.35 -9.51
CA PRO A 109 10.69 -2.22 -10.37
C PRO A 109 9.19 -1.91 -10.41
N LEU A 110 8.82 -0.70 -10.00
CA LEU A 110 7.47 -0.16 -10.06
C LEU A 110 7.36 0.86 -11.21
N PRO A 111 6.92 0.47 -12.42
CA PRO A 111 6.85 1.36 -13.59
C PRO A 111 5.57 2.22 -13.53
N MET A 112 5.51 3.12 -12.56
CA MET A 112 4.42 4.07 -12.35
C MET A 112 4.97 5.51 -12.27
N PRO A 113 4.26 6.52 -12.83
CA PRO A 113 4.68 7.92 -12.75
C PRO A 113 4.81 8.41 -11.30
N VAL A 114 5.82 9.26 -11.07
CA VAL A 114 5.99 10.00 -9.82
C VAL A 114 4.96 11.13 -9.75
N ALA A 115 4.24 11.23 -8.64
CA ALA A 115 3.28 12.31 -8.41
C ALA A 115 4.00 13.67 -8.27
N VAL A 116 3.39 14.71 -8.85
CA VAL A 116 3.85 16.09 -8.68
C VAL A 116 3.40 16.60 -7.31
N VAL A 117 4.28 17.29 -6.57
CA VAL A 117 3.95 17.93 -5.30
C VAL A 117 3.72 19.43 -5.48
N ALA A 118 2.69 19.97 -4.83
CA ALA A 118 2.38 21.39 -4.86
C ALA A 118 3.44 22.20 -4.08
N ARG A 119 3.79 23.39 -4.58
CA ARG A 119 4.63 24.34 -3.83
C ARG A 119 3.84 25.00 -2.71
N ASP A 120 2.64 25.47 -3.02
CA ASP A 120 1.78 26.23 -2.12
C ASP A 120 0.77 25.35 -1.37
N ARG A 121 0.16 25.92 -0.32
CA ARG A 121 -1.00 25.30 0.35
C ARG A 121 -2.29 25.78 -0.33
N PRO A 122 -3.32 24.93 -0.46
CA PRO A 122 -4.61 25.32 -1.01
C PRO A 122 -5.31 26.32 -0.08
N LYS A 123 -6.23 27.09 -0.65
CA LYS A 123 -6.98 28.15 0.03
C LYS A 123 -8.27 27.62 0.65
N LEU A 124 -8.83 28.37 1.61
CA LEU A 124 -10.15 28.06 2.16
C LEU A 124 -11.21 28.09 1.04
N GLY A 125 -12.04 27.04 0.94
CA GLY A 125 -13.03 26.89 -0.13
C GLY A 125 -12.48 26.43 -1.48
N GLU A 126 -11.17 26.18 -1.60
CA GLU A 126 -10.58 25.59 -2.81
C GLU A 126 -11.03 24.12 -2.96
N VAL A 127 -11.35 23.71 -4.19
CA VAL A 127 -11.69 22.31 -4.51
C VAL A 127 -10.42 21.47 -4.47
N VAL A 128 -10.48 20.37 -3.74
CA VAL A 128 -9.40 19.38 -3.61
C VAL A 128 -9.97 17.98 -3.76
N THR A 129 -9.19 17.10 -4.39
CA THR A 129 -9.65 15.77 -4.81
C THR A 129 -8.76 14.71 -4.18
N VAL A 130 -9.34 13.71 -3.53
CA VAL A 130 -8.60 12.53 -3.07
C VAL A 130 -8.73 11.40 -4.09
N VAL A 131 -7.64 10.67 -4.34
CA VAL A 131 -7.61 9.51 -5.24
C VAL A 131 -7.01 8.33 -4.48
N GLY A 132 -7.77 7.25 -4.27
CA GLY A 132 -7.31 6.14 -3.43
C GLY A 132 -8.15 4.87 -3.51
N HIS A 133 -7.89 3.91 -2.63
CA HIS A 133 -8.46 2.57 -2.66
C HIS A 133 -9.40 2.29 -1.45
N PRO A 134 -10.52 3.03 -1.30
CA PRO A 134 -11.50 2.79 -0.23
C PRO A 134 -12.09 1.39 -0.34
N ALA A 135 -12.44 0.79 0.80
CA ALA A 135 -13.00 -0.56 0.89
C ALA A 135 -12.20 -1.66 0.12
N ARG A 136 -10.90 -1.43 -0.16
CA ARG A 136 -10.01 -2.30 -0.94
C ARG A 136 -10.37 -2.45 -2.42
N SER A 137 -10.92 -1.41 -3.04
CA SER A 137 -11.25 -1.39 -4.47
C SER A 137 -10.10 -1.86 -5.38
N ALA A 138 -10.45 -2.50 -6.52
CA ALA A 138 -9.47 -3.02 -7.47
C ALA A 138 -8.75 -1.90 -8.24
N ARG A 139 -9.48 -0.82 -8.56
CA ARG A 139 -8.99 0.43 -9.17
C ARG A 139 -9.05 1.56 -8.12
N PRO A 140 -8.28 2.65 -8.30
CA PRO A 140 -8.49 3.85 -7.50
C PRO A 140 -9.89 4.43 -7.75
N ILE A 141 -10.44 5.06 -6.72
CA ILE A 141 -11.70 5.79 -6.69
C ILE A 141 -11.38 7.23 -6.32
N VAL A 142 -12.14 8.15 -6.91
CA VAL A 142 -11.97 9.60 -6.78
C VAL A 142 -13.09 10.18 -5.94
N LEU A 143 -12.77 11.17 -5.12
CA LEU A 143 -13.72 11.95 -4.35
C LEU A 143 -13.24 13.42 -4.25
N SER A 144 -14.01 14.33 -4.83
CA SER A 144 -13.78 15.78 -4.71
C SER A 144 -14.54 16.38 -3.52
N THR A 145 -13.91 17.33 -2.84
CA THR A 145 -14.41 18.05 -1.66
C THR A 145 -13.80 19.46 -1.61
N HIS A 146 -14.15 20.29 -0.63
CA HIS A 146 -13.58 21.63 -0.45
C HIS A 146 -12.71 21.70 0.81
N VAL A 147 -11.66 22.53 0.77
CA VAL A 147 -10.84 22.84 1.95
C VAL A 147 -11.67 23.65 2.97
N ALA A 148 -11.86 23.06 4.16
CA ALA A 148 -12.48 23.68 5.33
C ALA A 148 -11.45 24.41 6.24
N GLY A 149 -10.15 24.18 6.04
CA GLY A 149 -9.09 24.89 6.76
C GLY A 149 -7.69 24.38 6.45
N VAL A 150 -6.67 25.17 6.82
CA VAL A 150 -5.26 24.82 6.70
C VAL A 150 -4.49 25.19 7.98
N ARG A 151 -3.32 24.57 8.18
CA ARG A 151 -2.51 24.68 9.41
C ARG A 151 -3.25 24.25 10.69
N TRP A 152 -4.25 23.37 10.56
CA TRP A 152 -4.93 22.76 11.72
C TRP A 152 -3.97 21.82 12.47
N SER A 153 -4.35 21.47 13.70
CA SER A 153 -3.70 20.43 14.50
C SER A 153 -4.77 19.51 15.11
N ALA A 154 -4.43 18.25 15.31
CA ALA A 154 -5.33 17.21 15.79
C ALA A 154 -4.62 16.30 16.80
N ALA A 155 -5.39 15.61 17.65
CA ALA A 155 -4.87 14.43 18.33
C ALA A 155 -4.61 13.34 17.28
N GLY A 156 -3.44 12.71 17.34
CA GLY A 156 -3.04 11.59 16.49
C GLY A 156 -3.06 10.26 17.22
N PRO A 157 -2.56 9.18 16.59
CA PRO A 157 -2.29 7.91 17.25
C PRO A 157 -1.40 8.08 18.50
N GLU A 158 -1.54 7.19 19.47
CA GLU A 158 -0.62 7.05 20.61
C GLU A 158 -0.45 8.33 21.46
N GLY A 159 -1.45 9.23 21.45
CA GLY A 159 -1.40 10.51 22.18
C GLY A 159 -0.51 11.58 21.52
N THR A 160 -0.04 11.35 20.29
CA THR A 160 0.68 12.36 19.51
C THR A 160 -0.23 13.54 19.13
N VAL A 161 0.38 14.67 18.72
CA VAL A 161 -0.35 15.81 18.14
C VAL A 161 0.11 16.01 16.70
N LEU A 162 -0.77 15.70 15.76
CA LEU A 162 -0.55 15.97 14.33
C LEU A 162 -0.73 17.47 14.08
N ARG A 163 0.10 18.03 13.19
CA ARG A 163 0.23 19.50 12.96
C ARG A 163 0.33 19.79 11.47
N ASP A 164 0.12 21.06 11.10
CA ASP A 164 0.13 21.55 9.72
C ASP A 164 -0.80 20.73 8.80
N LEU A 165 -2.01 20.50 9.30
CA LEU A 165 -3.05 19.74 8.62
C LEU A 165 -3.88 20.64 7.70
N ILE A 166 -4.32 20.06 6.59
CA ILE A 166 -5.42 20.53 5.75
C ILE A 166 -6.68 19.79 6.23
N ALA A 167 -7.77 20.53 6.48
CA ALA A 167 -9.08 19.97 6.78
C ALA A 167 -9.99 20.10 5.55
N THR A 168 -10.77 19.08 5.24
CA THR A 168 -11.78 19.06 4.18
C THR A 168 -13.18 19.10 4.78
N GLN A 169 -14.15 19.62 4.02
CA GLN A 169 -15.56 19.65 4.45
C GLN A 169 -16.11 18.25 4.68
N ASP A 170 -15.78 17.32 3.79
CA ASP A 170 -16.27 15.94 3.84
C ASP A 170 -15.27 15.00 4.53
N PRO A 171 -15.75 14.00 5.31
CA PRO A 171 -14.93 12.97 5.91
C PRO A 171 -14.61 11.83 4.92
N PHE A 172 -13.43 11.22 5.09
CA PHE A 172 -12.95 10.13 4.24
C PHE A 172 -13.36 8.75 4.76
N GLN A 173 -13.65 7.82 3.84
CA GLN A 173 -13.93 6.42 4.17
C GLN A 173 -12.64 5.59 4.43
N PRO A 174 -12.71 4.49 5.19
CA PRO A 174 -11.58 3.59 5.40
C PRO A 174 -10.96 3.08 4.09
N GLY A 175 -9.63 3.18 4.00
CA GLY A 175 -8.84 2.86 2.81
C GLY A 175 -8.24 4.09 2.12
N TYR A 176 -8.81 5.29 2.30
CA TYR A 176 -8.18 6.55 1.86
C TYR A 176 -6.97 6.97 2.70
N SER A 177 -6.71 6.37 3.87
CA SER A 177 -5.48 6.61 4.65
C SER A 177 -4.23 6.41 3.80
N GLY A 178 -3.38 7.44 3.74
CA GLY A 178 -2.17 7.51 2.91
C GLY A 178 -2.39 7.95 1.46
N ALA A 179 -3.64 8.23 1.04
CA ALA A 179 -3.94 8.72 -0.30
C ALA A 179 -3.43 10.16 -0.54
N PRO A 180 -3.03 10.50 -1.78
CA PRO A 180 -2.79 11.88 -2.16
C PRO A 180 -4.12 12.66 -2.17
N LEU A 181 -4.11 13.82 -1.53
CA LEU A 181 -5.07 14.90 -1.74
C LEU A 181 -4.44 15.89 -2.73
N VAL A 182 -5.07 16.12 -3.89
CA VAL A 182 -4.56 16.98 -4.97
C VAL A 182 -5.39 18.25 -5.15
N ASN A 183 -4.78 19.29 -5.72
CA ASN A 183 -5.49 20.45 -6.25
C ASN A 183 -6.02 20.17 -7.68
N ALA A 184 -6.80 21.11 -8.21
CA ALA A 184 -7.33 21.04 -9.58
C ALA A 184 -6.26 21.01 -10.70
N PHE A 185 -4.97 21.15 -10.37
CA PHE A 185 -3.85 21.11 -11.33
C PHE A 185 -3.14 19.74 -11.34
N GLY A 186 -3.59 18.77 -10.54
CA GLY A 186 -2.93 17.47 -10.40
C GLY A 186 -1.67 17.49 -9.53
N GLU A 187 -1.51 18.50 -8.68
CA GLU A 187 -0.42 18.57 -7.71
C GLU A 187 -0.90 18.11 -6.33
N VAL A 188 -0.15 17.21 -5.70
CA VAL A 188 -0.43 16.75 -4.34
C VAL A 188 -0.24 17.90 -3.36
N VAL A 189 -1.31 18.29 -2.68
CA VAL A 189 -1.34 19.29 -1.60
C VAL A 189 -1.28 18.68 -0.21
N GLY A 190 -1.60 17.38 -0.06
CA GLY A 190 -1.48 16.67 1.20
C GLY A 190 -1.59 15.15 1.11
N VAL A 191 -1.40 14.48 2.24
CA VAL A 191 -1.52 13.02 2.42
C VAL A 191 -2.64 12.76 3.42
N VAL A 192 -3.71 12.08 3.01
CA VAL A 192 -4.88 11.82 3.87
C VAL A 192 -4.48 10.96 5.06
N ALA A 193 -4.84 11.41 6.27
CA ALA A 193 -4.48 10.74 7.52
C ALA A 193 -5.71 10.31 8.35
N GLY A 194 -6.91 10.86 8.10
CA GLY A 194 -8.14 10.34 8.69
C GLY A 194 -9.25 11.38 8.80
N ASN A 195 -10.05 11.27 9.87
CA ASN A 195 -11.19 12.14 10.16
C ASN A 195 -11.06 12.76 11.56
N LEU A 196 -11.38 14.05 11.68
CA LEU A 196 -11.33 14.82 12.92
C LEU A 196 -12.74 15.28 13.31
N THR A 197 -13.30 14.70 14.36
CA THR A 197 -14.52 15.21 15.00
C THR A 197 -14.17 16.35 15.95
N ARG A 198 -14.78 17.52 15.75
CA ARG A 198 -14.67 18.66 16.68
C ARG A 198 -15.78 18.64 17.73
N THR A 199 -15.56 19.35 18.85
CA THR A 199 -16.60 19.68 19.82
C THR A 199 -17.81 20.27 19.10
N GLY A 200 -19.00 19.68 19.32
CA GLY A 200 -20.21 19.94 18.52
C GLY A 200 -20.54 18.86 17.49
N GLY A 201 -19.73 17.80 17.35
CA GLY A 201 -20.05 16.61 16.55
C GLY A 201 -19.71 16.70 15.06
N LEU A 202 -19.40 17.89 14.55
CA LEU A 202 -18.96 18.10 13.16
C LEU A 202 -17.65 17.35 12.91
N THR A 203 -17.63 16.51 11.87
CA THR A 203 -16.49 15.66 11.51
C THR A 203 -15.96 16.03 10.14
N TYR A 204 -14.69 16.41 10.09
CA TYR A 204 -13.97 16.85 8.90
C TYR A 204 -13.01 15.74 8.45
N GLY A 205 -12.79 15.57 7.15
CA GLY A 205 -11.61 14.84 6.68
C GLY A 205 -10.34 15.65 6.97
N PHE A 206 -9.19 14.99 7.14
CA PHE A 206 -7.91 15.69 7.25
C PHE A 206 -6.75 15.00 6.54
N ALA A 207 -5.85 15.83 6.03
CA ALA A 207 -4.61 15.45 5.38
C ALA A 207 -3.42 16.20 5.98
N VAL A 208 -2.28 15.52 6.10
CA VAL A 208 -0.99 16.14 6.42
C VAL A 208 -0.55 16.94 5.21
N SER A 209 -0.26 18.24 5.37
CA SER A 209 0.14 19.07 4.22
C SER A 209 1.42 18.56 3.54
N ILE A 210 1.48 18.70 2.22
CA ILE A 210 2.61 18.22 1.44
C ILE A 210 3.91 18.94 1.84
N GLN A 211 3.84 20.16 2.36
CA GLN A 211 5.00 20.89 2.89
C GLN A 211 5.55 20.24 4.17
N ARG A 212 4.71 19.72 5.07
CA ARG A 212 5.16 18.95 6.24
C ARG A 212 5.75 17.59 5.84
N ALA A 213 5.18 16.95 4.81
CA ALA A 213 5.70 15.69 4.27
C ALA A 213 7.04 15.87 3.56
N THR A 214 7.15 16.79 2.60
CA THR A 214 8.37 17.07 1.83
C THR A 214 9.53 17.57 2.70
N ALA A 215 9.26 18.39 3.72
CA ALA A 215 10.28 18.79 4.69
C ALA A 215 10.86 17.61 5.48
N TRP A 216 10.06 16.59 5.80
CA TRP A 216 10.52 15.35 6.42
C TRP A 216 11.27 14.45 5.43
N LEU A 217 10.77 14.31 4.21
CA LEU A 217 11.37 13.50 3.14
C LEU A 217 12.72 14.04 2.65
N ALA A 218 12.91 15.36 2.66
CA ALA A 218 14.20 16.00 2.34
C ALA A 218 15.33 15.53 3.28
N GLY A 219 15.01 15.31 4.57
CA GLY A 219 15.94 14.72 5.55
C GLY A 219 16.33 13.26 5.27
N HIS A 220 15.64 12.60 4.35
CA HIS A 220 15.90 11.22 3.91
C HIS A 220 16.47 11.16 2.48
N GLY A 221 16.89 12.31 1.92
CA GLY A 221 17.49 12.39 0.57
C GLY A 221 16.51 12.21 -0.59
N VAL A 222 15.20 12.10 -0.32
CA VAL A 222 14.17 11.87 -1.34
C VAL A 222 13.97 13.12 -2.19
N ARG A 223 14.05 12.97 -3.52
CA ARG A 223 13.79 14.04 -4.50
C ARG A 223 12.39 13.87 -5.10
N PHE A 224 11.54 14.86 -4.90
CA PHE A 224 10.16 14.93 -5.38
C PHE A 224 10.04 15.92 -6.55
N LEU A 225 9.07 15.70 -7.45
CA LEU A 225 8.88 16.52 -8.64
C LEU A 225 7.97 17.72 -8.36
N PHE A 226 8.46 18.92 -8.71
CA PHE A 226 7.61 20.10 -8.86
C PHE A 226 7.37 20.37 -10.35
N ARG A 227 6.14 20.70 -10.72
CA ARG A 227 5.77 21.26 -12.03
C ARG A 227 5.07 22.60 -11.78
N GLN A 228 4.83 23.38 -12.83
CA GLN A 228 3.73 24.36 -12.85
C GLN A 228 2.79 23.93 -13.98
N PRO A 229 1.63 23.30 -13.66
CA PRO A 229 0.64 22.98 -14.67
C PRO A 229 0.00 24.26 -15.23
N SER A 230 -0.27 24.28 -16.54
CA SER A 230 -0.70 25.50 -17.25
C SER A 230 -2.21 25.73 -17.28
N ALA A 231 -3.01 24.72 -16.92
CA ALA A 231 -4.47 24.78 -16.84
C ALA A 231 -4.99 23.81 -15.76
N PRO A 232 -6.16 24.08 -15.15
CA PRO A 232 -6.87 23.10 -14.35
C PRO A 232 -7.31 21.89 -15.19
N LEU A 233 -7.42 20.74 -14.55
CA LEU A 233 -7.84 19.46 -15.12
C LEU A 233 -9.29 19.15 -14.72
N SER A 234 -10.01 18.39 -15.55
CA SER A 234 -11.29 17.79 -15.17
C SER A 234 -11.11 16.65 -14.16
N GLU A 235 -12.18 16.26 -13.46
CA GLU A 235 -12.14 15.16 -12.48
C GLU A 235 -11.71 13.82 -13.12
N THR A 236 -12.05 13.58 -14.39
CA THR A 236 -11.59 12.40 -15.16
C THR A 236 -10.08 12.47 -15.45
N GLU A 237 -9.57 13.64 -15.87
CA GLU A 237 -8.13 13.81 -16.12
C GLU A 237 -7.32 13.71 -14.82
N LEU A 238 -7.86 14.18 -13.69
CA LEU A 238 -7.29 13.95 -12.36
C LEU A 238 -7.32 12.46 -11.98
N ALA A 239 -8.42 11.75 -12.27
CA ALA A 239 -8.53 10.31 -12.03
C ALA A 239 -7.45 9.52 -12.76
N ASP A 240 -7.26 9.78 -14.05
CA ASP A 240 -6.27 9.07 -14.87
C ASP A 240 -4.83 9.47 -14.50
N LEU A 241 -4.54 10.77 -14.39
CA LEU A 241 -3.20 11.29 -14.09
C LEU A 241 -2.70 10.84 -12.71
N ILE A 242 -3.53 10.99 -11.68
CA ILE A 242 -3.15 10.68 -10.29
C ILE A 242 -3.31 9.19 -10.01
N GLY A 243 -4.36 8.55 -10.55
CA GLY A 243 -4.58 7.11 -10.43
C GLY A 243 -3.39 6.27 -10.92
N ALA A 244 -2.76 6.70 -12.01
CA ALA A 244 -1.52 6.08 -12.51
C ALA A 244 -0.33 6.13 -11.52
N SER A 245 -0.33 7.05 -10.55
CA SER A 245 0.69 7.15 -9.49
C SER A 245 0.28 6.49 -8.16
N VAL A 246 -0.98 6.08 -8.03
CA VAL A 246 -1.61 5.65 -6.76
C VAL A 246 -1.61 4.13 -6.63
N VAL A 247 -1.13 3.64 -5.48
CA VAL A 247 -1.09 2.22 -5.14
C VAL A 247 -2.03 1.89 -3.98
N GLN A 248 -2.59 0.69 -3.99
CA GLN A 248 -3.15 0.07 -2.79
C GLN A 248 -2.00 -0.43 -1.92
N VAL A 249 -2.08 -0.18 -0.61
CA VAL A 249 -1.12 -0.70 0.38
C VAL A 249 -1.82 -1.75 1.23
N GLN A 250 -1.19 -2.91 1.44
CA GLN A 250 -1.57 -3.90 2.44
C GLN A 250 -0.41 -4.13 3.40
N ALA A 251 -0.76 -4.31 4.68
CA ALA A 251 0.18 -4.49 5.77
C ALA A 251 -0.30 -5.63 6.66
N ARG A 252 0.48 -6.69 6.79
CA ARG A 252 0.15 -7.85 7.63
C ARG A 252 0.75 -7.68 9.01
N THR A 253 -0.08 -7.71 10.05
CA THR A 253 0.36 -7.70 11.45
C THR A 253 0.04 -9.04 12.13
N PRO A 254 1.01 -9.70 12.80
CA PRO A 254 0.75 -10.94 13.52
C PRO A 254 -0.09 -10.68 14.78
N THR A 255 -1.24 -11.32 14.93
CA THR A 255 -1.96 -11.32 16.22
C THR A 255 -1.31 -12.31 17.18
N GLY A 256 -0.20 -11.91 17.79
CA GLY A 256 0.56 -12.74 18.72
C GLY A 256 1.46 -12.00 19.70
N GLY A 257 1.53 -10.67 19.67
CA GLY A 257 2.30 -9.87 20.61
C GLY A 257 1.65 -8.52 20.85
N GLY A 258 1.12 -8.30 22.05
CA GLY A 258 0.42 -7.06 22.43
C GLY A 258 -0.18 -7.15 23.82
N SER A 259 0.60 -6.69 24.81
CA SER A 259 0.25 -6.41 26.22
C SER A 259 -0.54 -7.48 26.96
#